data_AF-A0AA88KFH8-F1
#
_entry.id   AF-A0AA88KFH8-F1
#
_cell.length_a   1.000
_cell.length_b   1.000
_cell.length_c   1.000
_cell.angle_alpha   90.00
_cell.angle_beta   90.00
_cell.angle_gamma   90.00
#
_symmetry.space_group_name_H-M   'P 1'
#
loop_
_entity.id
_entity.type
_entity.pdbx_description
1 polymer ?
#
loop_
_entity_poly.entity_id
_entity_poly.type
_entity_poly.pdbx_seq_one_letter_code
_entity_poly.pdbx_strand_id
1 'polypeptide(L)'
;MLFKLGFHNKSPVELLLENDDCTLEQILDEEDVISEAKAHYGKLIDFLSKSENLTKMIDYITIEIPLDQIQNLKNQTKSEETEKSDDATESEEVHLNEEKLQKRIFKYPRIAAEILCCDIDALYTAIASDKLLLTSLFDFISHEKQTLNPQLTNYWIRVVTCLVQRKPIEVHKFIMSQGESFVLNFCKHIGVPGMDELLLKLISCELYDLIISAETNRSAKQQLKLRLIDARDNSDATNVIKSSVKWWTDAQVPFKLIEKLSPQYSSECHINVTRVLSEIIRRSLQYNLDIQKLNPLATSILSDSVLCKLMDTLLENTDVLNEGIALLHTLIDTSVDLMDADFDECLPSAIKVILTKLPHFILASESQPLKKHLFVDCAIVERILQAFKVNEQAQNESKMRKGYMGHLTIISNTIVSTANSDETVASLTKDISGWKEFVETSLSERNMIETRQMGSDDSYLSLVGGVISNTNHTPISDDDRKELEDAFQDFDDDMTEEYKDDSAKELIEEKASTKDSSPLSESVQTNIEMQLEL
;
A
#
# COMPACT_ATOMS: atom_id res chain seq x y z
N MET A 1 -20.03 63.19 0.78
CA MET A 1 -18.83 62.67 1.49
C MET A 1 -19.15 62.68 2.97
N LEU A 2 -19.51 61.52 3.53
CA LEU A 2 -19.79 61.34 4.96
C LEU A 2 -19.03 60.09 5.41
N PHE A 3 -18.27 60.28 6.48
CA PHE A 3 -17.31 59.40 7.14
C PHE A 3 -17.63 57.89 7.08
N LYS A 4 -16.76 57.12 6.41
CA LYS A 4 -16.46 55.72 6.76
C LYS A 4 -15.42 55.76 7.89
N LEU A 5 -15.88 55.87 9.14
CA LEU A 5 -15.09 55.49 10.31
C LEU A 5 -15.20 53.97 10.45
N GLY A 6 -14.16 53.25 10.05
CA GLY A 6 -14.02 51.83 10.31
C GLY A 6 -13.72 51.60 11.78
N PHE A 7 -14.74 51.48 12.62
CA PHE A 7 -14.62 50.73 13.85
C PHE A 7 -14.76 49.25 13.48
N HIS A 8 -13.64 48.58 13.20
CA HIS A 8 -13.62 47.14 13.40
C HIS A 8 -13.71 46.95 14.92
N ASN A 9 -14.88 46.54 15.41
CA ASN A 9 -14.96 45.98 16.75
C ASN A 9 -13.97 44.83 16.78
N LYS A 10 -13.00 44.89 17.71
CA LYS A 10 -12.07 43.79 17.95
C LYS A 10 -12.87 42.52 18.22
N SER A 11 -12.45 41.41 17.65
CA SER A 11 -13.11 40.14 17.92
C SER A 11 -12.89 39.73 19.39
N PRO A 12 -13.76 38.89 19.96
CA PRO A 12 -13.58 38.35 21.31
C PRO A 12 -12.21 37.67 21.48
N VAL A 13 -11.76 36.94 20.47
CA VAL A 13 -10.44 36.29 20.44
C VAL A 13 -9.31 37.32 20.47
N GLU A 14 -9.43 38.44 19.74
CA GLU A 14 -8.43 39.51 19.78
C GLU A 14 -8.35 40.16 21.16
N LEU A 15 -9.47 40.33 21.85
CA LEU A 15 -9.50 40.86 23.23
C LEU A 15 -8.87 39.89 24.23
N LEU A 16 -9.11 38.59 24.09
CA LEU A 16 -8.52 37.57 24.96
C LEU A 16 -7.00 37.50 24.80
N LEU A 17 -6.51 37.59 23.56
CA LEU A 17 -5.07 37.55 23.26
C LEU A 17 -4.30 38.82 23.67
N GLU A 18 -5.01 39.89 24.08
CA GLU A 18 -4.39 41.07 24.70
C GLU A 18 -4.10 40.87 26.19
N ASN A 19 -4.65 39.82 26.81
CA ASN A 19 -4.35 39.45 28.19
C ASN A 19 -3.20 38.44 28.24
N ASP A 20 -2.16 38.74 29.02
CA ASP A 20 -0.95 37.91 29.12
C ASP A 20 -1.21 36.52 29.75
N ASP A 21 -2.28 36.37 30.55
CA ASP A 21 -2.68 35.13 31.24
C ASP A 21 -3.73 34.30 30.48
N CYS A 22 -3.88 34.55 29.17
CA CYS A 22 -4.88 33.84 28.35
C CYS A 22 -4.59 32.34 28.24
N THR A 23 -5.58 31.50 28.57
CA THR A 23 -5.46 30.03 28.44
C THR A 23 -5.96 29.53 27.10
N LEU A 24 -5.47 28.36 26.67
CA LEU A 24 -5.95 27.71 25.45
C LEU A 24 -7.47 27.45 25.52
N GLU A 25 -7.97 26.98 26.65
CA GLU A 25 -9.38 26.66 26.85
C GLU A 25 -10.29 27.88 26.66
N GLN A 26 -9.87 29.06 27.11
CA GLN A 26 -10.60 30.31 26.87
C GLN A 26 -10.69 30.63 25.38
N ILE A 27 -9.60 30.45 24.64
CA ILE A 27 -9.56 30.66 23.19
C ILE A 27 -10.42 29.63 22.44
N LEU A 28 -10.36 28.36 22.83
CA LEU A 28 -11.16 27.29 22.22
C LEU A 28 -12.65 27.40 22.56
N ASP A 29 -13.02 28.15 23.61
CA ASP A 29 -14.40 28.34 23.98
C ASP A 29 -15.14 29.35 23.09
N GLU A 30 -14.41 30.25 22.42
CA GLU A 30 -14.94 31.26 21.50
C GLU A 30 -15.49 30.65 20.20
N GLU A 31 -16.62 31.18 19.72
CA GLU A 31 -17.31 30.65 18.52
C GLU A 31 -16.53 30.93 17.22
N ASP A 32 -15.83 32.07 17.17
CA ASP A 32 -15.15 32.55 15.97
C ASP A 32 -13.72 32.01 15.83
N VAL A 33 -13.18 31.28 16.81
CA VAL A 33 -11.77 30.83 16.84
C VAL A 33 -11.36 30.06 15.58
N ILE A 34 -12.21 29.17 15.08
CA ILE A 34 -11.94 28.40 13.86
C ILE A 34 -11.93 29.31 12.64
N SER A 35 -12.87 30.27 12.58
CA SER A 35 -12.97 31.21 11.46
C SER A 35 -11.78 32.16 11.43
N GLU A 36 -11.29 32.60 12.58
CA GLU A 36 -10.11 33.46 12.71
C GLU A 36 -8.80 32.72 12.43
N ALA A 37 -8.69 31.47 12.87
CA ALA A 37 -7.57 30.61 12.51
C ALA A 37 -7.52 30.42 10.98
N LYS A 38 -8.67 30.17 10.33
CA LYS A 38 -8.79 30.09 8.86
C LYS A 38 -8.55 31.43 8.16
N ALA A 39 -8.82 32.54 8.82
CA ALA A 39 -8.50 33.88 8.34
C ALA A 39 -7.02 34.25 8.52
N HIS A 40 -6.20 33.34 9.05
CA HIS A 40 -4.78 33.52 9.32
C HIS A 40 -4.47 34.73 10.23
N TYR A 41 -5.25 34.89 11.31
CA TYR A 41 -4.98 35.95 12.26
C TYR A 41 -3.64 35.73 12.99
N GLY A 42 -2.66 36.61 12.76
CA GLY A 42 -1.27 36.42 13.18
C GLY A 42 -1.07 36.17 14.68
N LYS A 43 -1.67 37.00 15.56
CA LYS A 43 -1.51 36.81 17.02
C LYS A 43 -2.08 35.49 17.51
N LEU A 44 -3.20 35.05 16.93
CA LEU A 44 -3.81 33.76 17.26
C LEU A 44 -2.91 32.61 16.81
N ILE A 45 -2.35 32.68 15.59
CA ILE A 45 -1.40 31.69 15.11
C ILE A 45 -0.17 31.62 16.02
N ASP A 46 0.43 32.76 16.37
CA ASP A 46 1.59 32.81 17.26
C ASP A 46 1.30 32.20 18.63
N PHE A 47 0.10 32.44 19.17
CA PHE A 47 -0.37 31.83 20.41
C PHE A 47 -0.55 30.31 20.27
N LEU A 48 -1.25 29.86 19.23
CA LEU A 48 -1.53 28.44 18.99
C LEU A 48 -0.27 27.63 18.66
N SER A 49 0.72 28.25 18.01
CA SER A 49 2.03 27.66 17.66
C SER A 49 2.97 27.47 18.86
N LYS A 50 2.62 27.95 20.06
CA LYS A 50 3.41 27.70 21.27
C LYS A 50 3.39 26.20 21.62
N SER A 51 4.55 25.64 21.98
CA SER A 51 4.70 24.20 22.29
C SER A 51 3.72 23.71 23.38
N GLU A 52 3.45 24.51 24.42
CA GLU A 52 2.45 24.17 25.45
C GLU A 52 1.03 24.01 24.88
N ASN A 53 0.61 24.92 24.00
CA ASN A 53 -0.72 24.92 23.42
C ASN A 53 -0.87 23.80 22.38
N LEU A 54 0.17 23.56 21.57
CA LEU A 54 0.23 22.41 20.66
C LEU A 54 0.16 21.09 21.42
N THR A 55 0.89 20.96 22.54
CA THR A 55 0.86 19.77 23.39
C THR A 55 -0.57 19.51 23.88
N LYS A 56 -1.24 20.52 24.45
CA LYS A 56 -2.64 20.38 24.91
C LYS A 56 -3.59 20.00 23.77
N MET A 57 -3.47 20.62 22.59
CA MET A 57 -4.31 20.29 21.44
C MET A 57 -4.07 18.85 20.95
N ILE A 58 -2.82 18.38 20.95
CA ILE A 58 -2.48 16.98 20.63
C ILE A 58 -3.07 16.05 21.69
N ASP A 59 -2.89 16.35 22.98
CA ASP A 59 -3.45 15.56 24.08
C ASP A 59 -4.98 15.46 23.99
N TYR A 60 -5.65 16.50 23.52
CA TYR A 60 -7.10 16.47 23.30
C TYR A 60 -7.53 15.45 22.26
N ILE A 61 -6.71 15.21 21.23
CA ILE A 61 -7.02 14.26 20.14
C ILE A 61 -6.41 12.86 20.35
N THR A 62 -5.39 12.70 21.22
CA THR A 62 -4.73 11.41 21.45
C THR A 62 -5.06 10.76 22.79
N ILE A 63 -5.33 11.54 23.84
CA ILE A 63 -5.56 11.00 25.19
C ILE A 63 -7.05 10.80 25.43
N GLU A 64 -7.43 9.53 25.57
CA GLU A 64 -8.76 9.13 26.01
C GLU A 64 -8.92 9.30 27.52
N ILE A 65 -10.01 9.93 27.95
CA ILE A 65 -10.37 10.03 29.36
C ILE A 65 -11.02 8.71 29.82
N PRO A 66 -10.54 8.08 30.92
CA PRO A 66 -11.08 6.82 31.40
C PRO A 66 -12.59 6.87 31.71
N LEU A 67 -13.31 5.81 31.34
CA LEU A 67 -14.75 5.66 31.58
C LEU A 67 -15.12 5.78 33.06
N ASP A 68 -14.23 5.38 33.97
CA ASP A 68 -14.46 5.44 35.42
C ASP A 68 -14.58 6.89 35.91
N GLN A 69 -13.82 7.82 35.33
CA GLN A 69 -13.95 9.25 35.63
C GLN A 69 -15.29 9.79 35.11
N ILE A 70 -15.73 9.31 33.94
CA ILE A 70 -17.02 9.66 33.34
C ILE A 70 -18.19 9.09 34.17
N GLN A 71 -18.06 7.87 34.70
CA GLN A 71 -19.08 7.22 35.52
C GLN A 71 -19.13 7.79 36.94
N ASN A 72 -17.99 8.12 37.54
CA ASN A 72 -17.93 8.75 38.86
C ASN A 72 -18.63 10.11 38.85
N LEU A 73 -18.48 10.90 37.78
CA LEU A 73 -19.24 12.13 37.60
C LEU A 73 -20.74 11.86 37.49
N LYS A 74 -21.17 10.96 36.59
CA LYS A 74 -22.60 10.59 36.47
C LYS A 74 -23.23 10.07 37.76
N ASN A 75 -22.43 9.42 38.60
CA ASN A 75 -22.88 8.90 39.89
C ASN A 75 -22.94 10.01 40.94
N GLN A 76 -21.97 10.94 40.97
CA GLN A 76 -21.96 12.12 41.84
C GLN A 76 -23.15 13.04 41.57
N THR A 77 -23.44 13.36 40.30
CA THR A 77 -24.60 14.18 39.89
C THR A 77 -25.93 13.54 40.31
N LYS A 78 -26.04 12.19 40.28
CA LYS A 78 -27.24 11.47 40.72
C LYS A 78 -27.40 11.45 42.25
N SER A 79 -26.32 11.31 43.02
CA SER A 79 -26.39 11.35 44.47
C SER A 79 -26.83 12.72 45.02
N GLU A 80 -26.37 13.81 44.41
CA GLU A 80 -26.73 15.19 44.81
C GLU A 80 -28.16 15.59 44.41
N GLU A 81 -28.72 15.03 43.33
CA GLU A 81 -30.16 15.19 43.04
C GLU A 81 -31.07 14.48 44.07
N THR A 82 -30.54 13.47 44.78
CA THR A 82 -31.31 12.67 45.75
C THR A 82 -31.15 13.15 47.19
N GLU A 83 -30.03 13.81 47.53
CA GLU A 83 -29.80 14.46 48.82
C GLU A 83 -29.82 15.99 48.65
N LYS A 84 -30.97 16.62 48.91
CA LYS A 84 -31.04 18.07 49.12
C LYS A 84 -30.26 18.42 50.40
N SER A 85 -28.95 18.64 50.29
CA SER A 85 -28.15 19.34 51.29
C SER A 85 -28.01 20.82 50.90
N ASP A 86 -28.03 21.71 51.90
CA ASP A 86 -28.06 23.18 51.75
C ASP A 86 -26.69 23.81 51.38
N ASP A 87 -25.73 23.05 50.84
CA ASP A 87 -24.41 23.57 50.46
C ASP A 87 -24.34 23.93 48.96
N ALA A 88 -24.64 25.20 48.67
CA ALA A 88 -24.61 25.76 47.32
C ALA A 88 -23.20 25.79 46.71
N THR A 89 -22.15 25.76 47.53
CA THR A 89 -20.76 25.86 47.08
C THR A 89 -20.24 24.54 46.51
N GLU A 90 -20.60 23.42 47.14
CA GLU A 90 -20.19 22.08 46.71
C GLU A 90 -20.89 21.67 45.41
N SER A 91 -22.19 22.02 45.28
CA SER A 91 -22.97 21.79 44.06
C SER A 91 -22.53 22.66 42.86
N GLU A 92 -22.07 23.90 43.08
CA GLU A 92 -21.49 24.74 42.03
C GLU A 92 -20.12 24.22 41.54
N GLU A 93 -19.25 23.75 42.44
CA GLU A 93 -17.93 23.18 42.08
C GLU A 93 -18.07 21.87 41.30
N VAL A 94 -19.01 21.00 41.69
CA VAL A 94 -19.29 19.73 40.99
C VAL A 94 -19.83 20.01 39.59
N HIS A 95 -20.80 20.93 39.45
CA HIS A 95 -21.34 21.32 38.15
C HIS A 95 -20.27 21.93 37.21
N LEU A 96 -19.37 22.79 37.75
CA LEU A 96 -18.29 23.38 36.98
C LEU A 96 -17.25 22.33 36.50
N ASN A 97 -16.97 21.32 37.33
CA ASN A 97 -16.07 20.23 36.96
C ASN A 97 -16.69 19.29 35.91
N GLU A 98 -18.00 19.05 35.99
CA GLU A 98 -18.73 18.28 34.98
C GLU A 98 -18.71 19.00 33.62
N GLU A 99 -19.02 20.30 33.58
CA GLU A 99 -19.01 21.09 32.35
C GLU A 99 -17.61 21.09 31.71
N LYS A 100 -16.56 21.31 32.51
CA LYS A 100 -15.16 21.27 32.04
C LYS A 100 -14.80 19.90 31.44
N LEU A 101 -15.24 18.80 32.07
CA LEU A 101 -14.98 17.47 31.53
C LEU A 101 -15.76 17.21 30.25
N GLN A 102 -17.04 17.58 30.19
CA GLN A 102 -17.84 17.46 28.97
C GLN A 102 -17.20 18.22 27.80
N LYS A 103 -16.70 19.44 28.06
CA LYS A 103 -15.93 20.21 27.07
C LYS A 103 -14.67 19.47 26.63
N ARG A 104 -13.89 18.92 27.56
CA ARG A 104 -12.67 18.16 27.27
C ARG A 104 -12.91 16.87 26.47
N ILE A 105 -14.08 16.24 26.61
CA ILE A 105 -14.44 15.01 25.89
C ILE A 105 -15.01 15.33 24.50
N PHE A 106 -15.92 16.30 24.38
CA PHE A 106 -16.70 16.50 23.16
C PHE A 106 -16.38 17.79 22.39
N LYS A 107 -16.06 18.88 23.09
CA LYS A 107 -15.83 20.19 22.47
C LYS A 107 -14.37 20.34 22.01
N TYR A 108 -13.43 20.17 22.92
CA TYR A 108 -12.01 20.47 22.68
C TYR A 108 -11.35 19.55 21.64
N PRO A 109 -11.56 18.22 21.62
CA PRO A 109 -10.96 17.37 20.59
C PRO A 109 -11.41 17.76 19.18
N ARG A 110 -12.71 18.10 19.03
CA ARG A 110 -13.28 18.55 17.76
C ARG A 110 -12.65 19.87 17.29
N ILE A 111 -12.58 20.88 18.16
CA ILE A 111 -12.05 22.20 17.80
C ILE A 111 -10.54 22.12 17.56
N ALA A 112 -9.80 21.40 18.41
CA ALA A 112 -8.37 21.18 18.23
C ALA A 112 -8.07 20.49 16.90
N ALA A 113 -8.80 19.43 16.56
CA ALA A 113 -8.64 18.75 15.26
C ALA A 113 -8.95 19.68 14.08
N GLU A 114 -10.01 20.50 14.16
CA GLU A 114 -10.32 21.48 13.11
C GLU A 114 -9.21 22.52 12.93
N ILE A 115 -8.65 23.04 14.02
CA ILE A 115 -7.53 24.01 14.00
C ILE A 115 -6.27 23.36 13.44
N LEU A 116 -5.90 22.16 13.90
CA LEU A 116 -4.72 21.42 13.44
C LEU A 116 -4.84 20.97 11.97
N CYS A 117 -6.07 20.80 11.48
CA CYS A 117 -6.35 20.55 10.05
C CYS A 117 -6.48 21.83 9.22
N CYS A 118 -6.44 23.03 9.81
CA CYS A 118 -6.40 24.27 9.03
C CYS A 118 -5.05 24.39 8.32
N ASP A 119 -5.06 24.97 7.13
CA ASP A 119 -3.87 25.19 6.31
C ASP A 119 -2.94 26.26 6.89
N ILE A 120 -2.38 26.04 8.08
CA ILE A 120 -1.57 27.00 8.81
C ILE A 120 -0.14 26.46 8.93
N ASP A 121 0.74 26.93 8.05
CA ASP A 121 2.14 26.46 7.98
C ASP A 121 2.89 26.56 9.31
N ALA A 122 2.67 27.64 10.07
CA ALA A 122 3.32 27.85 11.37
C ALA A 122 3.00 26.73 12.39
N LEU A 123 1.79 26.16 12.36
CA LEU A 123 1.44 25.03 13.22
C LEU A 123 2.15 23.76 12.76
N TYR A 124 2.11 23.46 11.46
CA TYR A 124 2.76 22.29 10.90
C TYR A 124 4.27 22.31 11.11
N THR A 125 4.91 23.46 10.87
CA THR A 125 6.34 23.66 11.10
C THR A 125 6.71 23.48 12.56
N ALA A 126 5.90 24.02 13.50
CA ALA A 126 6.14 23.85 14.94
C ALA A 126 6.02 22.39 15.39
N ILE A 127 4.99 21.68 14.94
CA ILE A 127 4.78 20.25 15.26
C ILE A 127 5.91 19.40 14.64
N ALA A 128 6.21 19.59 13.36
CA ALA A 128 7.20 18.80 12.63
C ALA A 128 8.64 19.02 13.12
N SER A 129 8.94 20.19 13.68
CA SER A 129 10.28 20.51 14.22
C SER A 129 10.49 19.97 15.63
N ASP A 130 9.43 19.69 16.38
CA ASP A 130 9.51 19.23 17.77
C ASP A 130 9.29 17.72 17.88
N LYS A 131 10.37 16.99 18.19
CA LYS A 131 10.34 15.53 18.36
C LYS A 131 9.40 15.09 19.48
N LEU A 132 9.19 15.89 20.52
CA LEU A 132 8.29 15.55 21.63
C LEU A 132 6.82 15.63 21.18
N LEU A 133 6.46 16.65 20.40
CA LEU A 133 5.11 16.77 19.84
C LEU A 133 4.81 15.63 18.86
N LEU A 134 5.77 15.27 17.99
CA LEU A 134 5.63 14.11 17.09
C LEU A 134 5.50 12.81 17.88
N THR A 135 6.31 12.63 18.94
CA THR A 135 6.20 11.46 19.82
C THR A 135 4.80 11.38 20.45
N SER A 136 4.31 12.46 21.06
CA SER A 136 2.96 12.48 21.66
C SER A 136 1.86 12.18 20.63
N LEU A 137 1.99 12.73 19.41
CA LEU A 137 1.02 12.50 18.34
C LEU A 137 1.01 11.04 17.87
N PHE A 138 2.18 10.43 17.63
CA PHE A 138 2.29 9.08 17.09
C PHE A 138 2.20 7.97 18.15
N ASP A 139 2.36 8.29 19.44
CA ASP A 139 2.18 7.33 20.53
C ASP A 139 0.73 6.82 20.65
N PHE A 140 -0.23 7.53 20.04
CA PHE A 140 -1.64 7.12 19.98
C PHE A 140 -1.84 5.66 19.54
N ILE A 141 -1.06 5.18 18.56
CA ILE A 141 -1.15 3.79 18.06
C ILE A 141 -0.25 2.80 18.82
N SER A 142 0.62 3.28 19.72
CA SER A 142 1.51 2.44 20.53
C SER A 142 0.80 1.81 21.72
N HIS A 143 -0.39 2.27 22.07
CA HIS A 143 -1.10 1.82 23.26
C HIS A 143 -1.53 0.34 23.12
N GLU A 144 -1.26 -0.46 24.16
CA GLU A 144 -1.55 -1.91 24.18
C GLU A 144 -3.03 -2.26 23.96
N LYS A 145 -3.95 -1.29 24.10
CA LYS A 145 -5.39 -1.49 23.93
C LYS A 145 -5.70 -2.19 22.59
N GLN A 146 -6.59 -3.18 22.66
CA GLN A 146 -6.99 -3.98 21.50
C GLN A 146 -7.85 -3.18 20.50
N THR A 147 -8.49 -2.10 20.95
CA THR A 147 -9.34 -1.24 20.13
C THR A 147 -9.05 0.24 20.44
N LEU A 148 -8.98 1.06 19.38
CA LEU A 148 -8.81 2.51 19.49
C LEU A 148 -10.18 3.18 19.60
N ASN A 149 -10.24 4.33 20.28
CA ASN A 149 -11.47 5.11 20.38
C ASN A 149 -11.86 5.67 18.99
N PRO A 150 -13.02 5.30 18.41
CA PRO A 150 -13.36 5.65 17.03
C PRO A 150 -13.39 7.15 16.74
N GLN A 151 -13.81 7.97 17.72
CA GLN A 151 -13.89 9.43 17.55
C GLN A 151 -12.49 10.05 17.52
N LEU A 152 -11.65 9.70 18.49
CA LEU A 152 -10.27 10.18 18.56
C LEU A 152 -9.44 9.67 17.38
N THR A 153 -9.64 8.42 16.95
CA THR A 153 -8.96 7.89 15.77
C THR A 153 -9.32 8.67 14.51
N ASN A 154 -10.58 9.08 14.33
CA ASN A 154 -10.96 9.92 13.19
C ASN A 154 -10.22 11.27 13.20
N TYR A 155 -10.21 11.96 14.35
CA TYR A 155 -9.48 13.22 14.49
C TYR A 155 -7.98 13.05 14.25
N TRP A 156 -7.39 12.01 14.83
CA TRP A 156 -5.98 11.68 14.68
C TRP A 156 -5.61 11.38 13.21
N ILE A 157 -6.38 10.52 12.52
CA ILE A 157 -6.16 10.20 11.09
C ILE A 157 -6.17 11.48 10.24
N ARG A 158 -7.12 12.38 10.49
CA ARG A 158 -7.23 13.66 9.77
C ARG A 158 -6.01 14.54 10.01
N VAL A 159 -5.59 14.72 11.26
CA VAL A 159 -4.45 15.57 11.63
C VAL A 159 -3.14 15.01 11.07
N VAL A 160 -2.89 13.70 11.23
CA VAL A 160 -1.68 13.05 10.69
C VAL A 160 -1.67 13.10 9.16
N THR A 161 -2.82 12.88 8.51
CA THR A 161 -2.96 13.05 7.06
C THR A 161 -2.52 14.44 6.60
N CYS A 162 -3.03 15.50 7.25
CA CYS A 162 -2.67 16.88 6.91
C CYS A 162 -1.18 17.14 7.15
N LEU A 163 -0.63 16.64 8.27
CA LEU A 163 0.77 16.82 8.63
C LEU A 163 1.70 16.14 7.62
N VAL A 164 1.43 14.88 7.23
CA VAL A 164 2.20 14.15 6.20
C VAL A 164 2.12 14.86 4.86
N GLN A 165 0.95 15.40 4.50
CA GLN A 165 0.78 16.13 3.24
C GLN A 165 1.60 17.43 3.19
N ARG A 166 1.75 18.12 4.33
CA ARG A 166 2.39 19.44 4.42
C ARG A 166 3.87 19.37 4.75
N LYS A 167 4.26 18.49 5.66
CA LYS A 167 5.65 18.29 6.12
C LYS A 167 6.06 16.82 5.95
N PRO A 168 6.05 16.30 4.70
CA PRO A 168 6.35 14.89 4.45
C PRO A 168 7.75 14.53 4.95
N ILE A 169 8.75 15.36 4.71
CA ILE A 169 10.16 15.01 4.96
C ILE A 169 10.43 14.78 6.45
N GLU A 170 9.95 15.69 7.29
CA GLU A 170 10.09 15.63 8.75
C GLU A 170 9.34 14.42 9.31
N VAL A 171 8.11 14.18 8.85
CA VAL A 171 7.32 13.02 9.29
C VAL A 171 7.98 11.71 8.88
N HIS A 172 8.45 11.59 7.63
CA HIS A 172 9.15 10.40 7.16
C HIS A 172 10.45 10.13 7.93
N LYS A 173 11.25 11.17 8.20
CA LYS A 173 12.44 11.05 9.06
C LYS A 173 12.06 10.56 10.47
N PHE A 174 10.96 11.06 11.02
CA PHE A 174 10.48 10.66 12.34
C PHE A 174 9.99 9.20 12.38
N ILE A 175 9.10 8.77 11.48
CA ILE A 175 8.55 7.40 11.51
C ILE A 175 9.64 6.35 11.29
N MET A 176 10.61 6.61 10.41
CA MET A 176 11.76 5.71 10.22
C MET A 176 12.60 5.59 11.50
N SER A 177 12.68 6.65 12.31
CA SER A 177 13.39 6.61 13.60
C SER A 177 12.68 5.80 14.69
N GLN A 178 11.39 5.48 14.52
CA GLN A 178 10.63 4.62 15.44
C GLN A 178 10.87 3.12 15.17
N GLY A 179 11.40 2.77 14.00
CA GLY A 179 11.76 1.39 13.64
C GLY A 179 10.56 0.45 13.50
N GLU A 180 10.81 -0.86 13.59
CA GLU A 180 9.81 -1.90 13.30
C GLU A 180 8.59 -1.85 14.24
N SER A 181 8.75 -1.34 15.47
CA SER A 181 7.66 -1.20 16.44
C SER A 181 6.48 -0.39 15.87
N PHE A 182 6.77 0.69 15.14
CA PHE A 182 5.77 1.51 14.47
C PHE A 182 4.99 0.71 13.42
N VAL A 183 5.69 -0.08 12.61
CA VAL A 183 5.10 -0.91 11.56
C VAL A 183 4.14 -1.94 12.16
N LEU A 184 4.57 -2.62 13.23
CA LEU A 184 3.76 -3.62 13.92
C LEU A 184 2.49 -3.00 14.53
N ASN A 185 2.62 -1.85 15.20
CA ASN A 185 1.49 -1.13 15.78
C ASN A 185 0.51 -0.63 14.70
N PHE A 186 1.03 -0.14 13.57
CA PHE A 186 0.18 0.28 12.46
C PHE A 186 -0.59 -0.90 11.86
N CYS A 187 0.10 -2.02 11.57
CA CYS A 187 -0.51 -3.23 11.03
C CYS A 187 -1.51 -3.87 12.01
N LYS A 188 -1.31 -3.75 13.33
CA LYS A 188 -2.29 -4.19 14.35
C LYS A 188 -3.63 -3.49 14.19
N HIS A 189 -3.63 -2.21 13.80
CA HIS A 189 -4.82 -1.36 13.75
C HIS A 189 -5.39 -1.15 12.33
N ILE A 190 -4.89 -1.87 11.31
CA ILE A 190 -5.31 -1.67 9.91
C ILE A 190 -6.81 -1.87 9.67
N GLY A 191 -7.50 -2.67 10.50
CA GLY A 191 -8.94 -2.84 10.45
C GLY A 191 -9.78 -1.68 10.99
N VAL A 192 -9.16 -0.61 11.49
CA VAL A 192 -9.88 0.60 11.92
C VAL A 192 -10.16 1.48 10.69
N PRO A 193 -11.40 1.99 10.50
CA PRO A 193 -11.76 2.79 9.34
C PRO A 193 -10.83 3.99 9.09
N GLY A 194 -10.32 4.11 7.86
CA GLY A 194 -9.44 5.18 7.43
C GLY A 194 -7.94 4.96 7.68
N MET A 195 -7.56 3.90 8.41
CA MET A 195 -6.15 3.55 8.61
C MET A 195 -5.45 3.14 7.31
N ASP A 196 -6.18 2.51 6.40
CA ASP A 196 -5.69 2.13 5.07
C ASP A 196 -5.33 3.37 4.21
N GLU A 197 -6.18 4.40 4.22
CA GLU A 197 -5.92 5.65 3.49
C GLU A 197 -4.74 6.40 4.08
N LEU A 198 -4.61 6.36 5.41
CA LEU A 198 -3.47 6.92 6.11
C LEU A 198 -2.18 6.15 5.78
N LEU A 199 -2.23 4.82 5.76
CA LEU A 199 -1.08 3.99 5.38
C LEU A 199 -0.62 4.33 3.96
N LEU A 200 -1.55 4.45 3.02
CA LEU A 200 -1.26 4.82 1.63
C LEU A 200 -0.59 6.19 1.49
N LYS A 201 -0.83 7.12 2.43
CA LYS A 201 -0.13 8.40 2.51
C LYS A 201 1.24 8.26 3.17
N LEU A 202 1.36 7.45 4.22
CA LEU A 202 2.59 7.23 4.98
C LEU A 202 3.64 6.37 4.27
N ILE A 203 3.24 5.50 3.35
CA ILE A 203 4.18 4.76 2.50
C ILE A 203 4.78 5.66 1.42
N SER A 204 4.16 6.79 1.11
CA SER A 204 4.63 7.77 0.12
C SER A 204 4.96 7.20 -1.26
N CYS A 205 4.27 6.13 -1.68
CA CYS A 205 4.37 5.61 -3.05
C CYS A 205 4.09 6.70 -4.08
N GLU A 206 3.10 7.57 -3.86
CA GLU A 206 2.79 8.67 -4.77
C GLU A 206 3.98 9.62 -4.95
N LEU A 207 4.61 10.07 -3.86
CA LEU A 207 5.79 10.94 -3.95
C LEU A 207 6.98 10.22 -4.60
N TYR A 208 7.17 8.93 -4.30
CA TYR A 208 8.22 8.12 -4.90
C TYR A 208 8.06 7.99 -6.41
N ASP A 209 6.85 7.66 -6.86
CA ASP A 209 6.54 7.51 -8.28
C ASP A 209 6.72 8.84 -9.01
N LEU A 210 6.26 9.95 -8.42
CA LEU A 210 6.51 11.31 -8.92
C LEU A 210 8.00 11.66 -9.02
N ILE A 211 8.82 11.23 -8.05
CA ILE A 211 10.28 11.44 -8.07
C ILE A 211 10.90 10.72 -9.26
N ILE A 212 10.50 9.48 -9.52
CA ILE A 212 11.02 8.73 -10.66
C ILE A 212 10.55 9.36 -11.98
N SER A 213 9.27 9.67 -12.10
CA SER A 213 8.73 10.29 -13.32
C SER A 213 9.28 11.70 -13.57
N ALA A 214 9.77 12.41 -12.54
CA ALA A 214 10.32 13.76 -12.69
C ALA A 214 11.62 13.81 -13.52
N GLU A 215 12.29 12.69 -13.73
CA GLU A 215 13.49 12.58 -14.58
C GLU A 215 13.15 12.79 -16.06
N THR A 216 12.00 12.28 -16.51
CA THR A 216 11.56 12.30 -17.92
C THR A 216 10.35 13.21 -18.17
N ASN A 217 9.56 13.53 -17.13
CA ASN A 217 8.30 14.26 -17.25
C ASN A 217 8.33 15.63 -16.54
N ARG A 218 8.22 16.71 -17.33
CA ARG A 218 8.21 18.10 -16.82
C ARG A 218 7.00 18.40 -15.92
N SER A 219 5.84 17.80 -16.17
CA SER A 219 4.65 17.96 -15.32
C SER A 219 4.88 17.34 -13.95
N ALA A 220 5.41 16.11 -13.90
CA ALA A 220 5.78 15.45 -12.64
C ALA A 220 6.81 16.28 -11.86
N LYS A 221 7.82 16.82 -12.55
CA LYS A 221 8.81 17.73 -11.94
C LYS A 221 8.20 18.99 -11.34
N GLN A 222 7.16 19.56 -11.97
CA GLN A 222 6.46 20.73 -11.43
C GLN A 222 5.61 20.37 -10.22
N GLN A 223 4.90 19.24 -10.25
CA GLN A 223 4.11 18.76 -9.12
C GLN A 223 5.00 18.45 -7.91
N LEU A 224 6.13 17.78 -8.13
CA LEU A 224 7.11 17.50 -7.07
C LEU A 224 7.61 18.78 -6.40
N LYS A 225 7.92 19.82 -7.18
CA LYS A 225 8.34 21.12 -6.65
C LYS A 225 7.27 21.80 -5.78
N LEU A 226 5.99 21.63 -6.12
CA LEU A 226 4.90 22.19 -5.32
C LEU A 226 4.72 21.42 -4.00
N ARG A 227 4.89 20.10 -4.01
CA ARG A 227 4.74 19.25 -2.82
C ARG A 227 5.94 19.26 -1.88
N LEU A 228 7.13 19.56 -2.41
CA LEU A 228 8.38 19.66 -1.63
C LEU A 228 8.87 21.12 -1.53
N ILE A 229 7.96 22.09 -1.64
CA ILE A 229 8.32 23.52 -1.69
C ILE A 229 9.10 24.00 -0.45
N ASP A 230 8.82 23.40 0.72
CA ASP A 230 9.44 23.76 1.99
C ASP A 230 10.76 23.01 2.26
N ALA A 231 11.13 22.05 1.41
CA ALA A 231 12.38 21.34 1.56
C ALA A 231 13.56 22.27 1.21
N ARG A 232 14.35 22.61 2.22
CA ARG A 232 15.56 23.46 2.08
C ARG A 232 16.50 22.97 0.97
N ASP A 233 16.59 21.64 0.81
CA ASP A 233 17.33 20.96 -0.26
C ASP A 233 16.49 19.84 -0.90
N ASN A 234 16.01 20.05 -2.13
CA ASN A 234 15.20 19.07 -2.87
C ASN A 234 15.86 17.70 -2.99
N SER A 235 17.18 17.63 -3.12
CA SER A 235 17.90 16.35 -3.23
C SER A 235 17.85 15.54 -1.92
N ASP A 236 17.96 16.18 -0.76
CA ASP A 236 17.83 15.51 0.54
C ASP A 236 16.40 14.99 0.72
N ALA A 237 15.41 15.82 0.37
CA ALA A 237 14.00 15.46 0.43
C ALA A 237 13.66 14.25 -0.45
N THR A 238 14.14 14.20 -1.70
CA THR A 238 13.90 13.03 -2.56
C THR A 238 14.56 11.77 -2.03
N ASN A 239 15.74 11.87 -1.42
CA ASN A 239 16.43 10.72 -0.84
C ASN A 239 15.68 10.18 0.37
N VAL A 240 15.14 11.05 1.22
CA VAL A 240 14.31 10.66 2.38
C VAL A 240 13.09 9.86 1.94
N ILE A 241 12.39 10.29 0.89
CA ILE A 241 11.23 9.55 0.37
C ILE A 241 11.66 8.19 -0.21
N LYS A 242 12.75 8.13 -0.98
CA LYS A 242 13.30 6.87 -1.50
C LYS A 242 13.67 5.90 -0.36
N SER A 243 14.35 6.40 0.66
CA SER A 243 14.70 5.63 1.86
C SER A 243 13.46 5.17 2.63
N SER A 244 12.41 6.00 2.72
CA SER A 244 11.17 5.62 3.41
C SER A 244 10.45 4.47 2.71
N VAL A 245 10.31 4.50 1.38
CA VAL A 245 9.68 3.39 0.63
C VAL A 245 10.50 2.12 0.77
N LYS A 246 11.83 2.23 0.69
CA LYS A 246 12.73 1.10 0.92
C LYS A 246 12.57 0.54 2.34
N TRP A 247 12.51 1.39 3.36
CA TRP A 247 12.31 0.98 4.75
C TRP A 247 11.00 0.20 4.96
N TRP A 248 9.89 0.67 4.37
CA TRP A 248 8.62 -0.06 4.41
C TRP A 248 8.69 -1.43 3.72
N THR A 249 9.49 -1.53 2.65
CA THR A 249 9.72 -2.77 1.92
C THR A 249 10.59 -3.73 2.74
N ASP A 250 11.69 -3.24 3.31
CA ASP A 250 12.61 -4.00 4.15
C ASP A 250 11.91 -4.48 5.44
N ALA A 251 10.93 -3.72 5.95
CA ALA A 251 10.07 -4.11 7.07
C ALA A 251 8.98 -5.13 6.69
N GLN A 252 8.95 -5.60 5.44
CA GLN A 252 8.02 -6.61 4.91
C GLN A 252 6.54 -6.26 5.14
N VAL A 253 6.17 -4.98 5.00
CA VAL A 253 4.77 -4.55 5.15
C VAL A 253 3.79 -5.35 4.29
N PRO A 254 4.05 -5.60 2.98
CA PRO A 254 3.15 -6.43 2.17
C PRO A 254 2.85 -7.79 2.79
N PHE A 255 3.89 -8.47 3.30
CA PHE A 255 3.75 -9.78 3.93
C PHE A 255 2.95 -9.70 5.24
N LYS A 256 3.28 -8.75 6.13
CA LYS A 256 2.55 -8.53 7.39
C LYS A 256 1.09 -8.17 7.16
N LEU A 257 0.76 -7.48 6.07
CA LEU A 257 -0.62 -7.20 5.67
C LEU A 257 -1.34 -8.47 5.19
N ILE A 258 -0.70 -9.31 4.37
CA ILE A 258 -1.27 -10.58 3.90
C ILE A 258 -1.57 -11.53 5.07
N GLU A 259 -0.74 -11.57 6.10
CA GLU A 259 -1.04 -12.35 7.32
C GLU A 259 -2.36 -11.93 8.00
N LYS A 260 -2.77 -10.67 7.82
CA LYS A 260 -4.05 -10.14 8.31
C LYS A 260 -5.25 -10.60 7.48
N LEU A 261 -5.05 -11.23 6.32
CA LEU A 261 -6.11 -11.88 5.54
C LEU A 261 -6.51 -13.25 6.09
N SER A 262 -6.01 -13.64 7.27
CA SER A 262 -6.48 -14.88 7.92
C SER A 262 -7.92 -14.74 8.47
N PRO A 263 -8.70 -15.83 8.53
CA PRO A 263 -10.10 -15.81 8.98
C PRO A 263 -10.34 -15.31 10.41
N GLN A 264 -9.27 -15.15 11.20
CA GLN A 264 -9.32 -14.64 12.58
C GLN A 264 -9.53 -13.12 12.66
N TYR A 265 -9.33 -12.39 11.57
CA TYR A 265 -9.53 -10.94 11.52
C TYR A 265 -10.92 -10.59 10.95
N SER A 266 -11.36 -9.36 11.16
CA SER A 266 -12.67 -8.89 10.69
C SER A 266 -12.70 -8.64 9.18
N SER A 267 -13.89 -8.75 8.60
CA SER A 267 -14.19 -8.34 7.21
C SER A 267 -13.64 -6.95 6.86
N GLU A 268 -13.82 -5.96 7.74
CA GLU A 268 -13.27 -4.61 7.56
C GLU A 268 -11.74 -4.61 7.44
N CYS A 269 -11.06 -5.46 8.21
CA CYS A 269 -9.60 -5.62 8.14
C CYS A 269 -9.19 -6.19 6.77
N HIS A 270 -9.89 -7.20 6.29
CA HIS A 270 -9.63 -7.83 4.99
C HIS A 270 -9.87 -6.84 3.83
N ILE A 271 -10.97 -6.08 3.86
CA ILE A 271 -11.27 -5.02 2.89
C ILE A 271 -10.18 -3.94 2.91
N ASN A 272 -9.73 -3.51 4.09
CA ASN A 272 -8.68 -2.50 4.20
C ASN A 272 -7.35 -3.01 3.65
N VAL A 273 -6.94 -4.23 3.99
CA VAL A 273 -5.70 -4.84 3.49
C VAL A 273 -5.73 -4.97 1.97
N THR A 274 -6.78 -5.56 1.42
CA THR A 274 -6.92 -5.78 -0.03
C THR A 274 -6.92 -4.45 -0.78
N ARG A 275 -7.59 -3.42 -0.24
CA ARG A 275 -7.58 -2.05 -0.77
C ARG A 275 -6.18 -1.43 -0.78
N VAL A 276 -5.42 -1.53 0.31
CA VAL A 276 -4.04 -1.01 0.38
C VAL A 276 -3.16 -1.69 -0.67
N LEU A 277 -3.15 -3.03 -0.70
CA LEU A 277 -2.33 -3.79 -1.64
C LEU A 277 -2.67 -3.45 -3.10
N SER A 278 -3.96 -3.36 -3.42
CA SER A 278 -4.44 -3.01 -4.76
C SER A 278 -4.01 -1.60 -5.16
N GLU A 279 -4.13 -0.63 -4.25
CA GLU A 279 -3.77 0.76 -4.52
C GLU A 279 -2.27 0.96 -4.67
N ILE A 280 -1.43 0.22 -3.92
CA ILE A 280 0.04 0.25 -4.11
C ILE A 280 0.39 -0.16 -5.54
N ILE A 281 -0.16 -1.28 -6.00
CA ILE A 281 0.07 -1.81 -7.36
C ILE A 281 -0.42 -0.78 -8.40
N ARG A 282 -1.70 -0.37 -8.28
CA ARG A 282 -2.34 0.54 -9.24
C ARG A 282 -1.60 1.88 -9.37
N ARG A 283 -1.19 2.48 -8.25
CA ARG A 283 -0.44 3.75 -8.25
C ARG A 283 0.91 3.61 -8.91
N SER A 284 1.66 2.56 -8.56
CA SER A 284 2.98 2.30 -9.14
C SER A 284 2.93 2.27 -10.68
N LEU A 285 1.85 1.73 -11.22
CA LEU A 285 1.66 1.53 -12.66
C LEU A 285 1.06 2.76 -13.36
N GLN A 286 0.26 3.56 -12.64
CA GLN A 286 -0.34 4.78 -13.18
C GLN A 286 0.70 5.80 -13.62
N TYR A 287 1.83 5.89 -12.92
CA TYR A 287 2.87 6.90 -13.17
C TYR A 287 4.01 6.41 -14.07
N ASN A 288 4.29 5.11 -14.08
CA ASN A 288 5.41 4.53 -14.84
C ASN A 288 4.96 3.24 -15.52
N LEU A 289 4.83 3.28 -16.86
CA LEU A 289 4.71 2.07 -17.71
C LEU A 289 6.07 1.36 -17.88
N ASP A 290 7.16 2.02 -17.49
CA ASP A 290 8.50 1.45 -17.43
C ASP A 290 8.66 0.71 -16.10
N ILE A 291 8.60 -0.61 -16.19
CA ILE A 291 8.49 -1.51 -15.03
C ILE A 291 9.80 -1.59 -14.24
N GLN A 292 10.95 -1.26 -14.84
CA GLN A 292 12.22 -1.15 -14.10
C GLN A 292 12.18 -0.02 -13.04
N LYS A 293 11.13 0.80 -13.06
CA LYS A 293 10.88 1.93 -12.16
C LYS A 293 9.68 1.72 -11.23
N LEU A 294 9.12 0.52 -11.14
CA LEU A 294 8.09 0.25 -10.14
C LEU A 294 8.63 0.53 -8.73
N ASN A 295 7.75 1.02 -7.85
CA ASN A 295 8.17 1.23 -6.49
C ASN A 295 8.47 -0.11 -5.80
N PRO A 296 9.49 -0.17 -4.91
CA PRO A 296 9.92 -1.40 -4.26
C PRO A 296 8.80 -2.17 -3.54
N LEU A 297 7.79 -1.48 -3.02
CA LEU A 297 6.63 -2.09 -2.38
C LEU A 297 5.77 -2.85 -3.40
N ALA A 298 5.50 -2.27 -4.56
CA ALA A 298 4.79 -2.94 -5.65
C ALA A 298 5.60 -4.17 -6.11
N THR A 299 6.90 -4.04 -6.36
CA THR A 299 7.75 -5.18 -6.73
C THR A 299 7.74 -6.28 -5.67
N SER A 300 7.70 -5.92 -4.38
CA SER A 300 7.57 -6.89 -3.28
C SER A 300 6.21 -7.60 -3.28
N ILE A 301 5.11 -6.89 -3.51
CA ILE A 301 3.77 -7.51 -3.62
C ILE A 301 3.70 -8.48 -4.79
N LEU A 302 4.32 -8.12 -5.91
CA LEU A 302 4.34 -8.92 -7.15
C LEU A 302 5.43 -10.00 -7.16
N SER A 303 6.18 -10.16 -6.07
CA SER A 303 7.18 -11.20 -5.95
C SER A 303 6.55 -12.58 -5.78
N ASP A 304 7.27 -13.61 -6.23
CA ASP A 304 6.77 -14.99 -6.25
C ASP A 304 6.30 -15.51 -4.89
N SER A 305 7.14 -15.31 -3.86
CA SER A 305 6.84 -15.75 -2.50
C SER A 305 5.60 -15.08 -1.91
N VAL A 306 5.44 -13.78 -2.17
CA VAL A 306 4.32 -12.99 -1.66
C VAL A 306 3.04 -13.33 -2.41
N LEU A 307 3.10 -13.54 -3.73
CA LEU A 307 1.93 -13.94 -4.52
C LEU A 307 1.44 -15.34 -4.15
N CYS A 308 2.36 -16.31 -3.98
CA CYS A 308 2.01 -17.65 -3.51
C CYS A 308 1.32 -17.58 -2.15
N LYS A 309 1.90 -16.85 -1.19
CA LYS A 309 1.31 -16.70 0.15
C LYS A 309 -0.05 -16.00 0.12
N LEU A 310 -0.20 -14.97 -0.71
CA LEU A 310 -1.49 -14.29 -0.92
C LEU A 310 -2.53 -15.29 -1.44
N MET A 311 -2.16 -16.12 -2.41
CA MET A 311 -3.08 -17.07 -3.01
C MET A 311 -3.47 -18.21 -2.07
N ASP A 312 -2.53 -18.77 -1.33
CA ASP A 312 -2.82 -19.74 -0.28
C ASP A 312 -3.82 -19.16 0.73
N THR A 313 -3.55 -17.93 1.20
CA THR A 313 -4.40 -17.28 2.22
C THR A 313 -5.81 -16.96 1.69
N LEU A 314 -5.93 -16.50 0.44
CA LEU A 314 -7.22 -16.18 -0.16
C LEU A 314 -8.02 -17.45 -0.50
N LEU A 315 -7.38 -18.54 -0.92
CA LEU A 315 -8.08 -19.77 -1.30
C LEU A 315 -8.47 -20.64 -0.10
N GLU A 316 -7.87 -20.43 1.07
CA GLU A 316 -8.21 -21.13 2.32
C GLU A 316 -9.64 -20.85 2.81
N ASN A 317 -10.20 -19.66 2.55
CA ASN A 317 -11.49 -19.25 3.09
C ASN A 317 -12.32 -18.44 2.09
N THR A 318 -13.58 -18.85 1.86
CA THR A 318 -14.46 -18.23 0.88
C THR A 318 -14.85 -16.79 1.22
N ASP A 319 -15.01 -16.44 2.50
CA ASP A 319 -15.36 -15.06 2.91
C ASP A 319 -14.20 -14.11 2.63
N VAL A 320 -12.98 -14.51 3.02
CA VAL A 320 -11.74 -13.78 2.72
C VAL A 320 -11.53 -13.69 1.21
N LEU A 321 -11.78 -14.77 0.47
CA LEU A 321 -11.70 -14.78 -0.99
C LEU A 321 -12.60 -13.71 -1.60
N ASN A 322 -13.86 -13.63 -1.15
CA ASN A 322 -14.83 -12.66 -1.67
C ASN A 322 -14.35 -11.22 -1.49
N GLU A 323 -13.71 -10.92 -0.36
CA GLU A 323 -13.11 -9.61 -0.08
C GLU A 323 -11.82 -9.37 -0.87
N GLY A 324 -11.09 -10.45 -1.19
CA GLY A 324 -9.89 -10.46 -2.03
C GLY A 324 -10.12 -10.35 -3.54
N ILE A 325 -11.34 -10.57 -4.04
CA ILE A 325 -11.62 -10.55 -5.49
C ILE A 325 -11.19 -9.22 -6.14
N ALA A 326 -11.40 -8.09 -5.48
CA ALA A 326 -11.01 -6.78 -6.02
C ALA A 326 -9.48 -6.64 -6.19
N LEU A 327 -8.70 -7.25 -5.30
CA LEU A 327 -7.24 -7.32 -5.42
C LEU A 327 -6.83 -8.24 -6.57
N LEU A 328 -7.46 -9.40 -6.70
CA LEU A 328 -7.21 -10.32 -7.81
C LEU A 328 -7.55 -9.68 -9.16
N HIS A 329 -8.68 -8.98 -9.24
CA HIS A 329 -9.04 -8.19 -10.41
C HIS A 329 -7.97 -7.15 -10.76
N THR A 330 -7.52 -6.38 -9.76
CA THR A 330 -6.46 -5.38 -9.94
C THR A 330 -5.16 -6.01 -10.43
N LEU A 331 -4.78 -7.18 -9.90
CA LEU A 331 -3.59 -7.93 -10.33
C LEU A 331 -3.72 -8.45 -11.76
N ILE A 332 -4.88 -8.99 -12.15
CA ILE A 332 -5.12 -9.49 -13.51
C ILE A 332 -5.13 -8.32 -14.50
N ASP A 333 -5.86 -7.24 -14.21
CA ASP A 333 -5.88 -6.05 -15.06
C ASP A 333 -4.49 -5.45 -15.23
N THR A 334 -3.76 -5.30 -14.12
CA THR A 334 -2.35 -4.87 -14.11
C THR A 334 -1.50 -5.73 -15.04
N SER A 335 -1.63 -7.04 -14.95
CA SER A 335 -0.83 -7.96 -15.78
C SER A 335 -1.11 -7.74 -17.27
N VAL A 336 -2.35 -7.42 -17.63
CA VAL A 336 -2.79 -7.19 -19.01
C VAL A 336 -2.37 -5.82 -19.51
N ASP A 337 -2.58 -4.75 -18.74
CA ASP A 337 -2.15 -3.40 -19.13
C ASP A 337 -0.64 -3.37 -19.42
N LEU A 338 0.11 -4.21 -18.72
CA LEU A 338 1.53 -4.40 -18.97
C LEU A 338 1.79 -5.24 -20.24
N MET A 339 0.97 -6.21 -20.60
CA MET A 339 1.11 -6.91 -21.90
C MET A 339 0.95 -5.97 -23.11
N ASP A 340 0.09 -4.95 -22.99
CA ASP A 340 -0.13 -3.97 -24.06
C ASP A 340 0.98 -2.91 -24.15
N ALA A 341 1.81 -2.77 -23.10
CA ALA A 341 2.97 -1.90 -23.16
C ALA A 341 4.04 -2.48 -24.10
N ASP A 342 4.53 -1.67 -25.05
CA ASP A 342 5.57 -2.05 -26.00
C ASP A 342 6.90 -2.23 -25.27
N PHE A 343 7.16 -3.44 -24.81
CA PHE A 343 8.48 -3.83 -24.32
C PHE A 343 9.33 -4.36 -25.47
N ASP A 344 10.39 -3.60 -25.79
CA ASP A 344 11.48 -4.07 -26.64
C ASP A 344 12.39 -5.08 -25.90
N GLU A 345 12.27 -5.18 -24.56
CA GLU A 345 13.08 -6.04 -23.68
C GLU A 345 12.27 -7.16 -22.99
N CYS A 346 12.97 -8.02 -22.22
CA CYS A 346 12.39 -9.13 -21.47
C CYS A 346 11.38 -8.62 -20.42
N LEU A 347 10.21 -9.27 -20.30
CA LEU A 347 9.24 -8.96 -19.25
C LEU A 347 9.93 -9.08 -17.87
N PRO A 348 9.75 -8.10 -16.98
CA PRO A 348 10.20 -8.20 -15.60
C PRO A 348 9.60 -9.41 -14.90
N SER A 349 10.42 -10.05 -14.07
CA SER A 349 10.06 -11.29 -13.36
C SER A 349 8.73 -11.17 -12.60
N ALA A 350 8.46 -10.03 -11.97
CA ALA A 350 7.20 -9.73 -11.29
C ALA A 350 5.95 -9.89 -12.19
N ILE A 351 6.03 -9.49 -13.46
CA ILE A 351 4.89 -9.59 -14.39
C ILE A 351 4.78 -11.00 -14.95
N LYS A 352 5.92 -11.65 -15.21
CA LYS A 352 5.92 -13.07 -15.58
C LYS A 352 5.17 -13.89 -14.53
N VAL A 353 5.48 -13.65 -13.26
CA VAL A 353 4.85 -14.32 -12.10
C VAL A 353 3.33 -14.11 -12.08
N ILE A 354 2.83 -12.88 -12.23
CA ILE A 354 1.38 -12.64 -12.23
C ILE A 354 0.73 -13.24 -13.49
N LEU A 355 1.32 -13.03 -14.67
CA LEU A 355 0.77 -13.49 -15.94
C LEU A 355 0.59 -15.00 -15.96
N THR A 356 1.55 -15.78 -15.45
CA THR A 356 1.48 -17.24 -15.50
C THR A 356 0.88 -17.84 -14.24
N LYS A 357 1.37 -17.47 -13.05
CA LYS A 357 0.98 -18.14 -11.80
C LYS A 357 -0.42 -17.76 -11.36
N LEU A 358 -0.86 -16.52 -11.54
CA LEU A 358 -2.17 -16.11 -11.06
C LEU A 358 -3.32 -16.85 -11.80
N PRO A 359 -3.35 -16.91 -13.14
CA PRO A 359 -4.30 -17.76 -13.85
C PRO A 359 -4.16 -19.24 -13.47
N HIS A 360 -2.94 -19.74 -13.26
CA HIS A 360 -2.73 -21.13 -12.86
C HIS A 360 -3.36 -21.44 -11.49
N PHE A 361 -3.13 -20.61 -10.47
CA PHE A 361 -3.75 -20.75 -9.14
C PHE A 361 -5.28 -20.72 -9.23
N ILE A 362 -5.84 -19.80 -10.02
CA ILE A 362 -7.29 -19.69 -10.19
C ILE A 362 -7.87 -20.93 -10.88
N LEU A 363 -7.23 -21.41 -11.96
CA LEU A 363 -7.67 -22.60 -12.70
C LEU A 363 -7.55 -23.87 -11.87
N ALA A 364 -6.50 -23.98 -11.05
CA ALA A 364 -6.29 -25.10 -10.11
C ALA A 364 -7.25 -25.05 -8.91
N SER A 365 -7.79 -23.89 -8.55
CA SER A 365 -8.70 -23.76 -7.42
C SER A 365 -10.05 -24.46 -7.66
N GLU A 366 -10.71 -24.89 -6.58
CA GLU A 366 -12.08 -25.44 -6.65
C GLU A 366 -13.16 -24.34 -6.78
N SER A 367 -12.77 -23.06 -6.70
CA SER A 367 -13.68 -21.91 -6.64
C SER A 367 -14.29 -21.57 -8.00
N GLN A 368 -15.51 -22.02 -8.22
CA GLN A 368 -16.28 -21.68 -9.43
C GLN A 368 -16.54 -20.18 -9.62
N PRO A 369 -16.83 -19.39 -8.56
CA PRO A 369 -16.96 -17.93 -8.70
C PRO A 369 -15.66 -17.28 -9.19
N LEU A 370 -14.50 -17.75 -8.72
CA LEU A 370 -13.20 -17.20 -9.11
C LEU A 370 -12.85 -17.53 -10.56
N LYS A 371 -13.12 -18.77 -10.99
CA LYS A 371 -13.02 -19.18 -12.40
C LYS A 371 -13.92 -18.30 -13.26
N LYS A 372 -15.20 -18.13 -12.88
CA LYS A 372 -16.13 -17.27 -13.61
C LYS A 372 -15.63 -15.82 -13.68
N HIS A 373 -15.08 -15.28 -12.59
CA HIS A 373 -14.50 -13.93 -12.57
C HIS A 373 -13.35 -13.79 -13.58
N LEU A 374 -12.43 -14.75 -13.62
CA LEU A 374 -11.30 -14.76 -14.56
C LEU A 374 -11.76 -14.76 -16.04
N PHE A 375 -12.75 -15.60 -16.38
CA PHE A 375 -13.22 -15.72 -17.76
C PHE A 375 -14.19 -14.62 -18.18
N VAL A 376 -15.11 -14.20 -17.30
CA VAL A 376 -16.19 -13.27 -17.64
C VAL A 376 -15.83 -11.83 -17.31
N ASP A 377 -15.41 -11.55 -16.07
CA ASP A 377 -15.18 -10.17 -15.62
C ASP A 377 -13.82 -9.66 -16.09
N CYS A 378 -12.78 -10.50 -16.05
CA CYS A 378 -11.46 -10.15 -16.56
C CYS A 378 -11.31 -10.40 -18.06
N ALA A 379 -12.22 -11.14 -18.71
CA ALA A 379 -12.20 -11.45 -20.15
C ALA A 379 -10.81 -11.96 -20.63
N ILE A 380 -10.19 -12.85 -19.85
CA ILE A 380 -8.80 -13.26 -20.09
C ILE A 380 -8.59 -13.87 -21.47
N VAL A 381 -9.57 -14.63 -21.99
CA VAL A 381 -9.46 -15.31 -23.28
C VAL A 381 -9.53 -14.31 -24.43
N GLU A 382 -10.47 -13.36 -24.38
CA GLU A 382 -10.58 -12.29 -25.36
C GLU A 382 -9.31 -11.44 -25.39
N ARG A 383 -8.73 -11.15 -24.21
CA ARG A 383 -7.47 -10.41 -24.08
C ARG A 383 -6.29 -11.20 -24.67
N ILE A 384 -6.20 -12.51 -24.43
CA ILE A 384 -5.19 -13.38 -25.06
C ILE A 384 -5.33 -13.33 -26.59
N LEU A 385 -6.55 -13.50 -27.12
CA LEU A 385 -6.79 -13.46 -28.57
C LEU A 385 -6.39 -12.11 -29.17
N GLN A 386 -6.66 -11.00 -28.47
CA GLN A 386 -6.25 -9.67 -28.90
C GLN A 386 -4.71 -9.52 -28.89
N ALA A 387 -4.05 -9.98 -27.83
CA ALA A 387 -2.59 -9.92 -27.70
C ALA A 387 -1.88 -10.72 -28.81
N PHE A 388 -2.39 -11.91 -29.17
CA PHE A 388 -1.88 -12.69 -30.31
C PHE A 388 -2.01 -11.93 -31.64
N LYS A 389 -3.16 -11.30 -31.91
CA LYS A 389 -3.38 -10.50 -33.13
C LYS A 389 -2.44 -9.30 -33.21
N VAL A 390 -2.26 -8.57 -32.09
CA VAL A 390 -1.33 -7.44 -32.01
C VAL A 390 0.09 -7.89 -32.27
N ASN A 391 0.50 -9.03 -31.70
CA ASN A 391 1.83 -9.58 -31.94
C ASN A 391 2.02 -10.07 -33.39
N GLU A 392 1.02 -10.69 -34.03
CA GLU A 392 1.11 -11.06 -35.45
C GLU A 392 1.31 -9.83 -36.35
N GLN A 393 0.60 -8.73 -36.07
CA GLN A 393 0.80 -7.46 -36.76
C GLN A 393 2.22 -6.91 -36.56
N ALA A 394 2.69 -6.87 -35.30
CA ALA A 394 4.03 -6.42 -34.97
C ALA A 394 5.13 -7.28 -35.63
N GLN A 395 4.94 -8.60 -35.70
CA GLN A 395 5.86 -9.51 -36.40
C GLN A 395 5.85 -9.30 -37.91
N ASN A 396 4.71 -9.01 -38.52
CA ASN A 396 4.64 -8.72 -39.95
C ASN A 396 5.36 -7.40 -40.30
N GLU A 397 5.30 -6.41 -39.42
CA GLU A 397 5.91 -5.08 -39.62
C GLU A 397 7.41 -5.04 -39.27
N SER A 398 7.78 -5.60 -38.11
CA SER A 398 9.15 -5.49 -37.54
C SER A 398 9.96 -6.79 -37.63
N LYS A 399 9.35 -7.91 -38.01
CA LYS A 399 9.90 -9.28 -37.91
C LYS A 399 10.29 -9.71 -36.48
N MET A 400 9.93 -8.94 -35.45
CA MET A 400 10.27 -9.22 -34.07
C MET A 400 9.05 -9.71 -33.30
N ARG A 401 9.23 -10.80 -32.53
CA ARG A 401 8.21 -11.36 -31.64
C ARG A 401 8.28 -10.66 -30.30
N LYS A 402 7.13 -10.30 -29.73
CA LYS A 402 7.05 -9.75 -28.38
C LYS A 402 7.45 -10.82 -27.34
N GLY A 403 8.26 -10.43 -26.35
CA GLY A 403 8.86 -11.36 -25.38
C GLY A 403 7.85 -12.13 -24.52
N TYR A 404 6.67 -11.56 -24.27
CA TYR A 404 5.63 -12.17 -23.44
C TYR A 404 4.85 -13.31 -24.10
N MET A 405 5.03 -13.50 -25.41
CA MET A 405 4.22 -14.45 -26.18
C MET A 405 4.41 -15.91 -25.77
N GLY A 406 5.54 -16.29 -25.17
CA GLY A 406 5.73 -17.64 -24.62
C GLY A 406 4.81 -17.90 -23.41
N HIS A 407 4.69 -16.91 -22.51
CA HIS A 407 3.80 -16.99 -21.35
C HIS A 407 2.34 -17.11 -21.76
N LEU A 408 1.92 -16.38 -22.80
CA LEU A 408 0.58 -16.50 -23.35
C LEU A 408 0.27 -17.89 -23.94
N THR A 409 1.25 -18.53 -24.58
CA THR A 409 1.13 -19.92 -25.02
C THR A 409 0.90 -20.85 -23.83
N ILE A 410 1.70 -20.71 -22.76
CA ILE A 410 1.59 -21.55 -21.55
C ILE A 410 0.21 -21.40 -20.89
N ILE A 411 -0.27 -20.17 -20.73
CA ILE A 411 -1.60 -19.90 -20.16
C ILE A 411 -2.69 -20.50 -21.04
N SER A 412 -2.58 -20.33 -22.37
CA SER A 412 -3.55 -20.89 -23.32
C SER A 412 -3.62 -22.41 -23.24
N ASN A 413 -2.46 -23.08 -23.17
CA ASN A 413 -2.37 -24.53 -23.00
C ASN A 413 -2.95 -24.98 -21.66
N THR A 414 -2.71 -24.22 -20.58
CA THR A 414 -3.28 -24.50 -19.26
C THR A 414 -4.80 -24.40 -19.29
N ILE A 415 -5.36 -23.36 -19.92
CA ILE A 415 -6.82 -23.20 -20.09
C ILE A 415 -7.41 -24.39 -20.86
N VAL A 416 -6.79 -24.80 -21.97
CA VAL A 416 -7.26 -25.96 -22.76
C VAL A 416 -7.19 -27.25 -21.95
N SER A 417 -6.11 -27.46 -21.20
CA SER A 417 -5.96 -28.63 -20.33
C SER A 417 -7.02 -28.66 -19.24
N THR A 418 -7.27 -27.53 -18.56
CA THR A 418 -8.32 -27.41 -17.53
C THR A 418 -9.72 -27.54 -18.14
N ALA A 419 -9.97 -27.07 -19.35
CA ALA A 419 -11.26 -27.25 -20.03
C ALA A 419 -11.56 -28.74 -20.34
N ASN A 420 -10.54 -29.58 -20.48
CA ASN A 420 -10.73 -31.02 -20.67
C ASN A 420 -11.11 -31.75 -19.37
N SER A 421 -10.77 -31.19 -18.21
CA SER A 421 -11.03 -31.79 -16.89
C SER A 421 -12.19 -31.14 -16.13
N ASP A 422 -12.46 -29.85 -16.32
CA ASP A 422 -13.50 -29.07 -15.65
C ASP A 422 -14.59 -28.60 -16.64
N GLU A 423 -15.80 -29.12 -16.48
CA GLU A 423 -16.97 -28.78 -17.31
C GLU A 423 -17.33 -27.29 -17.22
N THR A 424 -17.06 -26.63 -16.09
CA THR A 424 -17.34 -25.20 -15.94
C THR A 424 -16.46 -24.38 -16.86
N VAL A 425 -15.15 -24.68 -16.90
CA VAL A 425 -14.20 -24.02 -17.80
C VAL A 425 -14.51 -24.35 -19.26
N ALA A 426 -14.92 -25.58 -19.56
CA ALA A 426 -15.38 -25.96 -20.89
C ALA A 426 -16.60 -25.14 -21.35
N SER A 427 -17.57 -24.89 -20.46
CA SER A 427 -18.74 -24.08 -20.77
C SER A 427 -18.37 -22.60 -20.98
N LEU A 428 -17.48 -22.05 -20.16
CA LEU A 428 -17.06 -20.66 -20.21
C LEU A 428 -16.24 -20.32 -21.47
N THR A 429 -15.47 -21.29 -21.98
CA THR A 429 -14.62 -21.09 -23.17
C THR A 429 -15.34 -21.36 -24.49
N LYS A 430 -16.42 -22.16 -24.48
CA LYS A 430 -17.16 -22.56 -25.69
C LYS A 430 -17.86 -21.41 -26.39
N ASP A 431 -18.39 -20.47 -25.62
CA ASP A 431 -19.19 -19.36 -26.15
C ASP A 431 -18.31 -18.20 -26.68
N ILE A 432 -16.99 -18.28 -26.51
CA ILE A 432 -16.05 -17.23 -26.91
C ILE A 432 -15.71 -17.36 -28.40
N SER A 433 -16.06 -16.33 -29.16
CA SER A 433 -15.84 -16.29 -30.62
C SER A 433 -14.35 -16.28 -30.95
N GLY A 434 -13.91 -17.21 -31.80
CA GLY A 434 -12.53 -17.30 -32.26
C GLY A 434 -11.58 -18.09 -31.35
N TRP A 435 -12.00 -18.47 -30.14
CA TRP A 435 -11.16 -19.28 -29.25
C TRP A 435 -10.90 -20.68 -29.82
N LYS A 436 -11.95 -21.37 -30.28
CA LYS A 436 -11.81 -22.71 -30.87
C LYS A 436 -10.90 -22.71 -32.10
N GLU A 437 -11.09 -21.74 -33.00
CA GLU A 437 -10.26 -21.59 -34.20
C GLU A 437 -8.80 -21.32 -33.83
N PHE A 438 -8.55 -20.44 -32.87
CA PHE A 438 -7.21 -20.15 -32.36
C PHE A 438 -6.51 -21.39 -31.78
N VAL A 439 -7.22 -22.19 -30.98
CA VAL A 439 -6.68 -23.42 -30.38
C VAL A 439 -6.31 -24.44 -31.46
N GLU A 440 -7.17 -24.63 -32.47
CA GLU A 440 -6.97 -25.60 -33.56
C GLU A 440 -5.92 -25.16 -34.58
N THR A 441 -5.65 -23.86 -34.71
CA THR A 441 -4.73 -23.30 -35.72
C THR A 441 -3.48 -22.71 -35.06
N SER A 442 -3.53 -21.45 -34.63
CA SER A 442 -2.38 -20.68 -34.13
C SER A 442 -1.70 -21.32 -32.93
N LEU A 443 -2.45 -21.81 -31.95
CA LEU A 443 -1.88 -22.43 -30.74
C LEU A 443 -1.28 -23.81 -31.05
N SER A 444 -1.97 -24.62 -31.86
CA SER A 444 -1.46 -25.94 -32.27
C SER A 444 -0.20 -25.82 -33.12
N GLU A 445 -0.18 -24.92 -34.10
CA GLU A 445 1.03 -24.61 -34.88
C GLU A 445 2.16 -24.16 -33.98
N ARG A 446 1.85 -23.33 -32.97
CA ARG A 446 2.86 -22.84 -32.04
C ARG A 446 3.43 -23.95 -31.16
N ASN A 447 2.59 -24.80 -30.61
CA ASN A 447 3.01 -25.95 -29.81
C ASN A 447 3.92 -26.89 -30.63
N MET A 448 3.60 -27.12 -31.90
CA MET A 448 4.45 -27.92 -32.79
C MET A 448 5.85 -27.32 -33.00
N ILE A 449 5.97 -25.99 -32.99
CA ILE A 449 7.26 -25.30 -33.08
C ILE A 449 8.03 -25.41 -31.76
N GLU A 450 7.34 -25.33 -30.61
CA GLU A 450 7.95 -25.38 -29.27
C GLU A 450 8.39 -26.80 -28.87
N THR A 451 7.66 -27.85 -29.24
CA THR A 451 8.02 -29.26 -28.98
C THR A 451 9.03 -29.84 -29.99
N ARG A 452 9.50 -29.03 -30.95
CA ARG A 452 10.46 -29.48 -31.97
C ARG A 452 11.87 -29.53 -31.37
N GLN A 453 12.48 -30.72 -31.29
CA GLN A 453 13.88 -30.88 -30.86
C GLN A 453 14.82 -29.97 -31.68
N MET A 454 15.54 -29.09 -30.99
CA MET A 454 16.58 -28.26 -31.61
C MET A 454 17.72 -29.16 -32.12
N GLY A 455 17.81 -29.28 -33.45
CA GLY A 455 18.89 -30.02 -34.12
C GLY A 455 18.44 -31.16 -35.04
N SER A 456 17.13 -31.41 -35.25
CA SER A 456 16.72 -32.28 -36.36
C SER A 456 16.86 -31.54 -37.68
N ASP A 457 17.81 -32.01 -38.47
CA ASP A 457 18.31 -31.42 -39.73
C ASP A 457 17.33 -31.58 -40.91
N ASP A 458 16.03 -31.40 -40.66
CA ASP A 458 15.00 -31.43 -41.71
C ASP A 458 14.43 -30.04 -41.97
N SER A 459 15.14 -29.34 -42.87
CA SER A 459 14.64 -28.35 -43.83
C SER A 459 13.68 -27.29 -43.28
N TYR A 460 14.27 -26.18 -42.85
CA TYR A 460 13.65 -24.86 -42.65
C TYR A 460 13.03 -24.24 -43.94
N LEU A 461 12.86 -25.01 -45.03
CA LEU A 461 12.46 -24.56 -46.36
C LEU A 461 11.18 -25.20 -46.91
N SER A 462 10.51 -26.11 -46.19
CA SER A 462 9.31 -26.79 -46.71
C SER A 462 7.96 -26.16 -46.32
N LEU A 463 7.91 -25.21 -45.36
CA LEU A 463 6.63 -24.69 -44.84
C LEU A 463 6.27 -23.27 -45.29
N VAL A 464 7.06 -22.65 -46.17
CA VAL A 464 6.70 -21.33 -46.78
C VAL A 464 5.96 -21.50 -48.11
N GLY A 465 5.40 -22.68 -48.42
CA GLY A 465 4.56 -22.81 -49.61
C GLY A 465 3.93 -24.18 -49.86
N GLY A 466 2.59 -24.23 -49.82
CA GLY A 466 1.79 -25.17 -50.62
C GLY A 466 1.13 -26.33 -49.87
N VAL A 467 -0.19 -26.16 -49.63
CA VAL A 467 -1.28 -27.15 -49.55
C VAL A 467 -0.93 -28.66 -49.48
N ILE A 468 -1.46 -29.39 -48.47
CA ILE A 468 -2.40 -30.54 -48.60
C ILE A 468 -2.47 -31.41 -47.31
N SER A 469 -3.72 -31.64 -46.87
CA SER A 469 -4.37 -32.80 -46.20
C SER A 469 -4.00 -33.30 -44.79
N ASN A 470 -5.07 -33.36 -43.96
CA ASN A 470 -5.52 -34.43 -43.04
C ASN A 470 -4.49 -35.47 -42.56
N THR A 471 -4.41 -35.65 -41.22
CA THR A 471 -4.76 -36.92 -40.52
C THR A 471 -4.81 -36.75 -38.99
N ASN A 472 -5.94 -37.14 -38.41
CA ASN A 472 -6.23 -37.76 -37.10
C ASN A 472 -5.43 -37.40 -35.82
N HIS A 473 -6.20 -36.96 -34.82
CA HIS A 473 -5.89 -36.88 -33.39
C HIS A 473 -5.43 -38.21 -32.76
N THR A 474 -4.43 -38.12 -31.88
CA THR A 474 -4.22 -39.05 -30.76
C THR A 474 -4.07 -38.24 -29.46
N PRO A 475 -4.61 -38.69 -28.31
CA PRO A 475 -4.47 -38.00 -27.03
C PRO A 475 -3.04 -38.07 -26.52
N ILE A 476 -2.59 -37.00 -25.86
CA ILE A 476 -1.30 -36.87 -25.18
C ILE A 476 -1.16 -37.97 -24.13
N SER A 477 0.00 -38.64 -24.09
CA SER A 477 0.27 -39.75 -23.17
C SER A 477 0.72 -39.25 -21.80
N ASP A 478 0.56 -40.08 -20.76
CA ASP A 478 1.00 -39.75 -19.40
C ASP A 478 2.53 -39.50 -19.29
N ASP A 479 3.32 -39.98 -20.27
CA ASP A 479 4.75 -39.69 -20.37
C ASP A 479 5.02 -38.25 -20.83
N ASP A 480 4.18 -37.69 -21.73
CA ASP A 480 4.28 -36.30 -22.19
C ASP A 480 3.85 -35.30 -21.08
N ARG A 481 2.96 -35.74 -20.18
CA ARG A 481 2.54 -34.95 -19.00
C ARG A 481 3.68 -34.83 -17.98
N LYS A 482 4.48 -35.89 -17.85
CA LYS A 482 5.64 -35.94 -16.96
C LYS A 482 6.82 -35.15 -17.53
N GLU A 483 7.02 -35.17 -18.86
CA GLU A 483 7.97 -34.28 -19.53
C GLU A 483 7.62 -32.80 -19.34
N LEU A 484 6.34 -32.43 -19.28
CA LEU A 484 5.92 -31.06 -18.98
C LEU A 484 6.20 -30.67 -17.52
N GLU A 485 5.93 -31.57 -16.55
CA GLU A 485 6.25 -31.34 -15.13
C GLU A 485 7.77 -31.24 -14.90
N ASP A 486 8.57 -32.09 -15.55
CA ASP A 486 10.04 -32.04 -15.48
C ASP A 486 10.60 -30.77 -16.17
N ALA A 487 9.97 -30.30 -17.26
CA ALA A 487 10.34 -29.04 -17.90
C ALA A 487 10.01 -27.79 -17.05
N PHE A 488 9.01 -27.86 -16.16
CA PHE A 488 8.74 -26.81 -15.18
C PHE A 488 9.76 -26.81 -14.04
N GLN A 489 10.25 -27.99 -13.64
CA GLN A 489 11.28 -28.14 -12.62
C GLN A 489 12.65 -27.61 -13.11
N ASP A 490 13.02 -27.92 -14.35
CA ASP A 490 14.24 -27.39 -14.98
C ASP A 490 14.18 -25.85 -15.19
N PHE A 491 12.98 -25.30 -15.38
CA PHE A 491 12.76 -23.85 -15.51
C PHE A 491 12.92 -23.09 -14.18
N ASP A 492 12.55 -23.71 -13.04
CA ASP A 492 12.79 -23.15 -11.70
C ASP A 492 14.30 -23.12 -11.38
N ASP A 493 15.07 -24.12 -11.81
CA ASP A 493 16.53 -24.16 -11.62
C ASP A 493 17.26 -23.11 -12.48
N ASP A 494 16.88 -22.92 -13.75
CA ASP A 494 17.50 -21.93 -14.66
C ASP A 494 17.24 -20.48 -14.20
N MET A 495 16.07 -20.20 -13.63
CA MET A 495 15.74 -18.89 -13.05
C MET A 495 16.49 -18.61 -11.73
N THR A 496 16.92 -19.63 -10.99
CA THR A 496 17.78 -19.45 -9.80
C THR A 496 19.25 -19.24 -10.16
N GLU A 497 19.71 -19.76 -11.31
CA GLU A 497 21.07 -19.53 -11.83
C GLU A 497 21.26 -18.08 -12.32
N GLU A 498 20.22 -17.45 -12.89
CA GLU A 498 20.26 -16.05 -13.37
C GLU A 498 20.37 -15.01 -12.22
N TYR A 499 20.17 -15.42 -10.96
CA TYR A 499 20.36 -14.59 -9.76
C TYR A 499 21.69 -14.81 -9.02
N LYS A 500 22.64 -15.55 -9.60
CA LYS A 500 24.05 -15.50 -9.15
C LYS A 500 24.74 -14.31 -9.82
N ASP A 501 24.28 -13.10 -9.48
CA ASP A 501 24.90 -11.86 -9.95
C ASP A 501 26.35 -11.72 -9.43
N ASP A 502 27.20 -11.25 -10.34
CA ASP A 502 28.60 -10.92 -10.17
C ASP A 502 28.85 -9.84 -9.08
N SER A 503 27.79 -9.30 -8.44
CA SER A 503 27.85 -8.50 -7.21
C SER A 503 28.56 -9.19 -6.04
N ALA A 504 28.63 -10.52 -5.99
CA ALA A 504 29.33 -11.25 -4.93
C ALA A 504 30.86 -11.28 -5.10
N LYS A 505 31.41 -11.01 -6.30
CA LYS A 505 32.87 -11.02 -6.54
C LYS A 505 33.52 -9.67 -6.27
N GLU A 506 32.86 -8.55 -6.54
CA GLU A 506 33.41 -7.22 -6.23
C GLU A 506 33.48 -6.95 -4.71
N LEU A 507 32.55 -7.49 -3.92
CA LEU A 507 32.58 -7.36 -2.45
C LEU A 507 33.63 -8.25 -1.76
N ILE A 508 34.19 -9.24 -2.47
CA ILE A 508 35.22 -10.14 -1.94
C ILE A 508 36.64 -9.64 -2.30
N GLU A 509 36.82 -8.95 -3.43
CA GLU A 509 38.14 -8.41 -3.80
C GLU A 509 38.51 -7.13 -3.03
N GLU A 510 37.56 -6.32 -2.59
CA GLU A 510 37.86 -5.10 -1.81
C GLU A 510 38.24 -5.41 -0.34
N LYS A 511 37.78 -6.54 0.23
CA LYS A 511 38.11 -6.96 1.61
C LYS A 511 39.45 -7.71 1.75
N ALA A 512 40.08 -8.11 0.65
CA ALA A 512 41.40 -8.77 0.69
C ALA A 512 42.58 -7.78 0.77
N SER A 513 42.33 -6.47 0.62
CA SER A 513 43.37 -5.44 0.52
C SER A 513 43.76 -4.78 1.86
N THR A 514 43.04 -5.01 2.96
CA THR A 514 43.34 -4.35 4.25
C THR A 514 43.66 -5.37 5.33
N LYS A 515 44.89 -5.89 5.30
CA LYS A 515 45.54 -6.42 6.51
C LYS A 515 46.01 -5.23 7.34
N ASP A 516 45.34 -4.94 8.45
CA ASP A 516 46.00 -4.37 9.63
C ASP A 516 45.25 -4.67 10.95
N SER A 517 45.94 -5.44 11.79
CA SER A 517 46.00 -5.39 13.27
C SER A 517 44.74 -5.29 14.18
N SER A 518 44.54 -6.39 14.95
CA SER A 518 44.24 -6.42 16.41
C SER A 518 42.76 -6.41 16.89
N PRO A 519 42.44 -6.75 18.18
CA PRO A 519 41.78 -8.01 18.52
C PRO A 519 40.52 -7.83 19.40
N LEU A 520 39.34 -8.19 18.91
CA LEU A 520 38.10 -8.21 19.72
C LEU A 520 37.15 -9.35 19.30
N SER A 521 37.68 -10.56 19.05
CA SER A 521 36.88 -11.70 18.56
C SER A 521 36.65 -12.84 19.57
N GLU A 522 36.88 -12.68 20.87
CA GLU A 522 36.67 -13.77 21.83
C GLU A 522 35.36 -13.71 22.64
N SER A 523 34.53 -12.66 22.49
CA SER A 523 33.26 -12.54 23.23
C SER A 523 31.99 -12.81 22.41
N VAL A 524 32.11 -12.99 21.09
CA VAL A 524 30.94 -13.20 20.21
C VAL A 524 30.73 -14.67 19.85
N GLN A 525 31.75 -15.53 20.07
CA GLN A 525 31.70 -16.94 19.66
C GLN A 525 31.01 -17.86 20.69
N THR A 526 30.69 -17.39 21.89
CA THR A 526 30.09 -18.22 22.96
C THR A 526 28.56 -18.16 23.02
N ASN A 527 27.89 -17.28 22.28
CA ASN A 527 26.43 -17.12 22.35
C ASN A 527 25.63 -17.84 21.26
N ILE A 528 26.29 -18.51 20.31
CA ILE A 528 25.60 -19.21 19.21
C ILE A 528 25.40 -20.71 19.51
N GLU A 529 26.13 -21.30 20.47
CA GLU A 529 26.01 -22.73 20.80
C GLU A 529 24.94 -23.06 21.88
N MET A 530 24.18 -22.10 22.40
CA MET A 530 23.23 -22.32 23.50
C MET A 530 21.73 -22.29 23.11
N GLN A 531 21.38 -22.25 21.83
CA GLN A 531 19.98 -22.26 21.37
C GLN A 531 19.57 -23.48 20.53
N LEU A 532 20.32 -24.58 20.58
CA LEU A 532 19.96 -25.83 19.89
C LEU A 532 19.65 -27.01 20.82
N GLU A 533 19.46 -26.79 22.12
CA GLU A 533 18.85 -27.79 23.01
C GLU A 533 17.84 -27.12 23.97
N LEU A 534 16.59 -26.97 23.51
CA LEU A 534 15.36 -27.07 24.30
C LEU A 534 14.11 -27.08 23.40
#